data_AF-A0ABD4T511-F1
#
_entry.id   AF-A0ABD4T511-F1
#
_cell.length_a   1.000
_cell.length_b   1.000
_cell.length_c   1.000
_cell.angle_alpha   90.00
_cell.angle_beta   90.00
_cell.angle_gamma   90.00
#
_symmetry.space_group_name_H-M   'P 1'
#
loop_
_entity.id
_entity.type
_entity.pdbx_description
1 polymer ?
#
loop_
_entity_poly.entity_id
_entity_poly.type
_entity_poly.pdbx_seq_one_letter_code
_entity_poly.pdbx_strand_id
1 'polypeptide(L)'
;MTDHPEHSIPGWLELHDLSLHADSEARSPYGLYLTGRVGPGHRFRFKGSVSGTPIAKPPQLQGTPGWLEINTLTFHPEAEARPPHPPYLPGIMDHANHFYPDEPYEVVTDLVQSAEKA
;
A
#
# COMPACT_ATOMS: atom_id res chain seq x y z
N MET A 1 10.87 -20.91 0.09
CA MET A 1 10.20 -20.70 -1.21
C MET A 1 10.82 -19.48 -1.86
N THR A 2 11.57 -19.68 -2.93
CA THR A 2 12.28 -18.61 -3.65
C THR A 2 11.27 -17.88 -4.53
N ASP A 3 11.12 -16.57 -4.36
CA ASP A 3 10.24 -15.74 -5.20
C ASP A 3 10.88 -15.60 -6.58
N HIS A 4 10.37 -16.35 -7.55
CA HIS A 4 10.87 -16.33 -8.91
C HIS A 4 10.25 -15.13 -9.65
N PRO A 5 11.04 -14.11 -10.05
CA PRO A 5 10.53 -12.89 -10.68
C PRO A 5 9.82 -13.13 -12.01
N GLU A 6 10.08 -14.28 -12.64
CA GLU A 6 9.44 -14.74 -13.88
C GLU A 6 7.94 -15.03 -13.75
N HIS A 7 7.40 -15.13 -12.52
CA HIS A 7 5.97 -15.39 -12.28
C HIS A 7 5.16 -14.15 -11.92
N SER A 8 5.75 -12.96 -12.01
CA SER A 8 5.02 -11.71 -11.77
C SER A 8 4.50 -11.10 -13.07
N ILE A 9 3.28 -10.59 -13.08
CA ILE A 9 2.64 -9.95 -14.25
C ILE A 9 2.40 -8.46 -13.98
N PRO A 10 2.40 -7.59 -15.01
CA PRO A 10 1.98 -6.20 -14.85
C PRO A 10 0.56 -6.10 -14.29
N GLY A 11 0.34 -5.13 -13.41
CA GLY A 11 -0.93 -4.95 -12.74
C GLY A 11 -0.94 -3.77 -11.78
N TRP A 12 -2.01 -3.68 -11.02
CA TRP A 12 -2.20 -2.65 -10.01
C TRP A 12 -2.70 -3.21 -8.67
N LEU A 13 -2.45 -2.43 -7.63
CA LEU A 13 -3.00 -2.61 -6.29
C LEU A 13 -4.05 -1.53 -6.05
N GLU A 14 -5.30 -1.91 -5.79
CA GLU A 14 -6.32 -1.00 -5.27
C GLU A 14 -6.04 -0.74 -3.78
N LEU A 15 -5.83 0.52 -3.40
CA LEU A 15 -5.44 0.85 -2.03
C LEU A 15 -6.59 0.75 -1.04
N HIS A 16 -7.84 0.78 -1.52
CA HIS A 16 -9.00 0.77 -0.64
C HIS A 16 -9.20 -0.58 0.04
N ASP A 17 -9.11 -1.67 -0.71
CA ASP A 17 -9.41 -3.04 -0.23
C ASP A 17 -8.20 -3.98 -0.35
N LEU A 18 -7.06 -3.45 -0.80
CA LEU A 18 -5.80 -4.17 -1.03
C LEU A 18 -5.91 -5.28 -2.08
N SER A 19 -6.87 -5.16 -3.00
CA SER A 19 -7.04 -6.07 -4.12
C SER A 19 -5.93 -5.90 -5.16
N LEU A 20 -5.41 -7.04 -5.63
CA LEU A 20 -4.42 -7.10 -6.70
C LEU A 20 -5.11 -7.48 -8.00
N HIS A 21 -4.82 -6.71 -9.04
CA HIS A 21 -5.41 -6.87 -10.35
C HIS A 21 -4.34 -6.94 -11.44
N ALA A 22 -4.58 -7.77 -12.45
CA ALA A 22 -3.74 -7.83 -13.64
C ALA A 22 -4.11 -6.74 -14.64
N ASP A 23 -3.12 -6.18 -15.35
CA ASP A 23 -3.34 -5.19 -16.43
C ASP A 23 -4.25 -5.71 -17.56
N SER A 24 -4.40 -7.03 -17.67
CA SER A 24 -5.29 -7.67 -18.65
C SER A 24 -6.77 -7.68 -18.25
N GLU A 25 -7.10 -7.32 -17.01
CA GLU A 25 -8.50 -7.25 -16.57
C GLU A 25 -9.22 -6.08 -17.26
N ALA A 26 -10.43 -6.34 -17.76
CA ALA A 26 -11.27 -5.32 -18.41
C ALA A 26 -11.99 -4.44 -17.37
N ARG A 27 -11.24 -3.90 -16.40
CA ARG A 27 -11.74 -3.07 -15.30
C ARG A 27 -10.80 -1.89 -15.06
N SER A 28 -11.38 -0.75 -14.68
CA SER A 28 -10.59 0.40 -14.21
C SER A 28 -10.41 0.36 -12.69
N PRO A 29 -9.27 0.85 -12.17
CA PRO A 29 -9.05 0.95 -10.73
C PRO A 29 -10.15 1.76 -10.03
N TYR A 30 -10.61 1.27 -8.88
CA TYR A 30 -11.51 2.00 -8.00
C TYR A 30 -10.70 2.77 -6.95
N GLY A 31 -10.77 4.10 -7.00
CA GLY A 31 -10.11 4.97 -6.03
C GLY A 31 -8.62 5.22 -6.33
N LEU A 32 -7.81 5.34 -5.26
CA LEU A 32 -6.36 5.40 -5.38
C LEU A 32 -5.78 4.00 -5.59
N TYR A 33 -4.75 3.92 -6.43
CA TYR A 33 -4.08 2.67 -6.76
C TYR A 33 -2.58 2.87 -6.98
N LEU A 34 -1.84 1.77 -6.89
CA LEU A 34 -0.41 1.70 -7.25
C LEU A 34 -0.23 0.82 -8.48
N THR A 35 0.64 1.21 -9.40
CA THR A 35 1.05 0.34 -10.52
C THR A 35 2.32 -0.43 -10.16
N GLY A 36 2.43 -1.66 -10.67
CA GLY A 36 3.52 -2.54 -10.31
C GLY A 36 3.47 -3.89 -11.01
N ARG A 37 3.98 -4.90 -10.31
CA ARG A 37 3.89 -6.29 -10.74
C ARG A 37 3.22 -7.13 -9.65
N VAL A 38 2.20 -7.87 -10.02
CA VAL A 38 1.48 -8.82 -9.17
C VAL A 38 2.20 -10.15 -9.23
N GLY A 39 2.63 -10.65 -8.07
CA GLY A 39 3.31 -11.93 -7.91
C GLY A 39 2.47 -12.97 -7.18
N PRO A 40 2.94 -14.22 -7.11
CA PRO A 40 2.26 -15.28 -6.37
C PRO A 40 2.22 -14.98 -4.86
N GLY A 41 1.17 -15.46 -4.19
CA GLY A 41 1.04 -15.35 -2.73
C GLY A 41 0.74 -13.94 -2.23
N HIS A 42 -0.11 -13.20 -2.94
CA HIS A 42 -0.55 -11.84 -2.58
C HIS A 42 0.59 -10.83 -2.45
N ARG A 43 1.63 -10.99 -3.28
CA ARG A 43 2.80 -10.12 -3.32
C ARG A 43 2.69 -9.10 -4.43
N PHE A 44 3.16 -7.89 -4.14
CA PHE A 44 3.20 -6.80 -5.10
C PHE A 44 4.60 -6.20 -5.18
N ARG A 45 5.04 -5.81 -6.37
CA ARG A 45 6.26 -5.02 -6.55
C ARG A 45 5.90 -3.69 -7.15
N PHE A 46 5.93 -2.67 -6.30
CA PHE A 46 5.64 -1.30 -6.68
C PHE A 46 6.65 -0.75 -7.69
N LYS A 47 6.19 0.04 -8.66
CA LYS A 47 7.03 0.57 -9.74
C LYS A 47 6.81 2.07 -10.04
N GLY A 48 6.18 2.84 -9.15
CA GLY A 48 5.77 4.20 -9.54
C GLY A 48 5.39 5.13 -8.40
N SER A 49 4.23 5.78 -8.55
CA SER A 49 3.60 6.67 -7.58
C SER A 49 2.17 6.21 -7.33
N VAL A 50 1.52 6.74 -6.29
CA VAL A 50 0.06 6.62 -6.14
C VAL A 50 -0.62 7.39 -7.27
N SER A 51 -1.68 6.83 -7.84
CA SER A 51 -2.50 7.43 -8.89
C SER A 51 -3.99 7.23 -8.60
N GLY A 52 -4.86 7.95 -9.32
CA GLY A 52 -6.31 7.84 -9.17
C GLY A 52 -6.93 8.92 -8.29
N THR A 53 -8.15 8.69 -7.83
CA THR A 53 -8.92 9.65 -7.03
C THR A 53 -9.20 9.05 -5.65
N PRO A 54 -8.93 9.75 -4.53
CA PRO A 54 -9.21 9.21 -3.20
C PRO A 54 -10.70 8.93 -3.02
N ILE A 55 -10.99 7.76 -2.43
CA ILE A 55 -12.30 7.49 -1.86
C ILE A 55 -12.42 8.31 -0.58
N ALA A 56 -13.52 9.04 -0.45
CA ALA A 56 -13.75 9.90 0.71
C ALA A 56 -13.68 9.09 2.00
N LYS A 57 -12.85 9.54 2.94
CA LYS A 57 -12.83 9.02 4.31
C LYS A 57 -14.21 9.30 4.95
N PRO A 58 -14.88 8.29 5.52
CA PRO A 58 -16.12 8.53 6.26
C PRO A 58 -15.90 9.56 7.39
N PRO A 59 -16.83 10.51 7.63
CA PRO A 59 -16.65 11.55 8.64
C PRO A 59 -16.46 11.03 10.08
N GLN A 60 -16.91 9.80 10.34
CA GLN A 60 -16.82 9.13 11.64
C GLN A 60 -15.98 7.85 11.53
N LEU A 61 -14.97 7.85 10.65
CA LEU A 61 -14.09 6.70 10.48
C LEU A 61 -13.45 6.32 11.81
N GLN A 62 -13.86 5.17 12.34
CA GLN A 62 -13.18 4.49 13.43
C GLN A 62 -12.24 3.46 12.79
N GLY A 63 -10.95 3.65 13.01
CA GLY A 63 -9.93 2.80 12.43
C GLY A 63 -8.62 2.93 13.17
N THR A 64 -7.71 2.04 12.84
CA THR A 64 -6.37 1.98 13.40
C THR A 64 -5.43 2.76 12.50
N PRO A 65 -4.73 3.80 13.00
CA PRO A 65 -3.67 4.47 12.25
C PRO A 65 -2.44 3.56 12.15
N GLY A 66 -1.73 3.63 11.03
CA GLY A 66 -0.55 2.80 10.80
C GLY A 66 -0.01 2.87 9.38
N TRP A 67 0.70 1.83 9.00
CA TRP A 67 1.49 1.76 7.78
C TRP A 67 1.14 0.50 6.99
N LEU A 68 0.74 0.68 5.73
CA LEU A 68 0.61 -0.43 4.80
C LEU A 68 1.97 -0.75 4.18
N GLU A 69 2.49 -1.95 4.41
CA GLU A 69 3.65 -2.47 3.69
C GLU A 69 3.24 -2.91 2.29
N ILE A 70 3.65 -2.17 1.27
CA ILE A 70 3.14 -2.31 -0.09
C ILE A 70 3.50 -3.66 -0.73
N ASN A 71 4.66 -4.23 -0.38
CA ASN A 71 5.11 -5.46 -1.02
C ASN A 71 4.37 -6.71 -0.52
N THR A 72 4.00 -6.70 0.76
CA THR A 72 3.37 -7.84 1.47
C THR A 72 1.89 -7.61 1.73
N LEU A 73 1.41 -6.38 1.51
CA LEU A 73 0.05 -5.92 1.80
C LEU A 73 -0.34 -6.11 3.28
N THR A 74 0.67 -6.11 4.14
CA THR A 74 0.49 -6.21 5.60
C THR A 74 0.32 -4.82 6.19
N PHE A 75 -0.69 -4.65 7.03
CA PHE A 75 -0.90 -3.41 7.78
C PHE A 75 -0.24 -3.50 9.15
N HIS A 76 0.60 -2.52 9.47
CA HIS A 76 1.33 -2.41 10.72
C HIS A 76 0.75 -1.22 11.52
N PRO A 77 0.07 -1.46 12.66
CA PRO A 77 -0.41 -0.38 13.51
C PRO A 77 0.73 0.53 13.97
N GLU A 78 0.46 1.84 14.09
CA GLU A 78 1.48 2.80 14.54
C GLU A 78 2.09 2.43 15.91
N ALA A 79 1.29 1.83 16.80
CA ALA A 79 1.71 1.35 18.11
C ALA A 79 2.77 0.23 18.05
N GLU A 80 2.92 -0.46 16.92
CA GLU A 80 3.82 -1.60 16.74
C GLU A 80 5.11 -1.23 15.98
N ALA A 81 5.25 -0.01 15.46
CA ALA A 81 6.26 0.31 14.46
C ALA A 81 7.63 0.78 15.02
N ARG A 82 8.66 -0.08 14.90
CA ARG A 82 10.07 0.31 14.64
C ARG A 82 10.57 -0.45 13.40
N PRO A 83 11.47 0.12 12.56
CA PRO A 83 11.56 -0.22 11.13
C PRO A 83 12.30 -1.55 10.90
N PRO A 84 11.97 -2.28 9.80
CA PRO A 84 12.93 -2.27 8.70
C PRO A 84 12.32 -2.39 7.28
N HIS A 85 12.77 -1.43 6.47
CA HIS A 85 12.87 -1.35 5.01
C HIS A 85 11.62 -1.42 4.08
N PRO A 86 11.49 -0.40 3.20
CA PRO A 86 10.33 0.01 2.38
C PRO A 86 9.87 -0.94 1.26
N PRO A 87 8.72 -0.68 0.58
CA PRO A 87 7.88 0.54 0.61
C PRO A 87 6.67 0.49 1.56
N TYR A 88 6.41 1.60 2.24
CA TYR A 88 5.22 1.77 3.08
C TYR A 88 4.35 2.94 2.61
N LEU A 89 3.05 2.88 2.92
CA LEU A 89 2.11 3.99 2.73
C LEU A 89 1.36 4.25 4.04
N PRO A 90 1.45 5.46 4.64
CA PRO A 90 0.69 5.79 5.84
C PRO A 90 -0.81 5.92 5.57
N GLY A 91 -1.61 5.56 6.55
CA GLY A 91 -3.06 5.74 6.50
C GLY A 91 -3.79 5.12 7.68
N ILE A 92 -5.11 5.04 7.54
CA ILE A 92 -6.01 4.45 8.54
C ILE A 92 -6.63 3.18 7.94
N MET A 93 -6.58 2.08 8.69
CA MET A 93 -7.31 0.86 8.40
C MET A 93 -8.59 0.81 9.21
N ASP A 94 -9.75 0.68 8.55
CA ASP A 94 -11.03 0.52 9.25
C ASP A 94 -11.26 -0.93 9.73
N HIS A 95 -12.37 -1.15 10.45
CA HIS A 95 -12.74 -2.48 10.94
C HIS A 95 -13.17 -3.47 9.85
N ALA A 96 -13.44 -2.99 8.64
CA ALA A 96 -13.75 -3.80 7.46
C ALA A 96 -12.48 -4.11 6.62
N ASN A 97 -11.30 -3.72 7.11
CA ASN A 97 -10.02 -3.80 6.40
C ASN A 97 -9.97 -2.94 5.12
N HIS A 98 -10.70 -1.82 5.11
CA HIS A 98 -10.48 -0.79 4.13
C HIS A 98 -9.36 0.14 4.57
N PHE A 99 -8.41 0.36 3.68
CA PHE A 99 -7.30 1.27 3.91
C PHE A 99 -7.57 2.62 3.25
N TYR A 100 -7.35 3.67 4.04
CA TYR A 100 -7.52 5.05 3.63
C TYR A 100 -6.17 5.78 3.75
N PRO A 101 -5.43 5.93 2.64
CA PRO A 101 -4.14 6.61 2.63
C PRO A 101 -4.21 8.03 3.22
N ASP A 102 -3.12 8.47 3.84
CA ASP A 102 -2.95 9.87 4.26
C ASP A 102 -2.32 10.70 3.15
N GLU A 103 -2.71 11.98 3.07
CA GLU A 103 -2.05 12.95 2.19
C GLU A 103 -0.60 13.18 2.65
N PRO A 104 0.38 13.30 1.72
CA PRO A 104 0.24 13.55 0.28
C PRO A 104 0.05 12.31 -0.62
N TYR A 105 -0.34 11.15 -0.08
CA TYR A 105 -0.44 9.88 -0.81
C TYR A 105 0.91 9.45 -1.40
N GLU A 106 1.95 9.54 -0.58
CA GLU A 106 3.31 9.20 -0.98
C GLU A 106 3.75 7.89 -0.34
N VAL A 107 4.31 7.01 -1.18
CA VAL A 107 4.95 5.79 -0.71
C VAL A 107 6.32 6.17 -0.15
N VAL A 108 6.53 5.90 1.14
CA VAL A 108 7.80 6.12 1.81
C VAL A 108 8.74 4.99 1.43
N THR A 109 9.73 5.31 0.60
CA THR A 109 10.75 4.37 0.08
C THR A 109 12.12 4.48 0.74
N ASP A 110 12.29 5.42 1.67
CA ASP A 110 13.48 5.59 2.51
C ASP A 110 13.02 6.37 3.75
N LEU A 111 13.20 5.79 4.95
CA LEU A 111 13.24 6.65 6.13
C LEU A 111 14.56 7.39 6.06
N VAL A 112 14.53 8.66 5.63
CA VAL A 112 15.60 9.60 5.97
C VAL A 112 15.79 9.44 7.47
N GLN A 113 16.98 8.96 7.86
CA GLN A 113 17.41 9.00 9.24
C GLN A 113 17.46 10.47 9.65
N SER A 114 16.33 11.02 10.11
CA SER A 114 16.37 12.19 10.98
C SER A 114 16.96 11.70 12.29
N ALA A 115 18.27 11.57 12.29
CA ALA A 115 19.07 11.61 13.49
C ALA A 115 18.74 12.96 14.15
N GLU A 116 17.85 12.94 15.13
CA GLU A 116 17.99 13.81 16.30
C GLU A 116 19.40 13.57 16.84
N LYS A 117 20.36 14.38 16.40
CA LYS A 117 21.50 14.71 17.24
C LYS A 117 21.04 15.89 18.09
N ALA A 118 20.70 15.55 19.34
CA ALA A 118 20.85 16.41 20.50
C ALA A 118 22.29 16.96 20.59
#